data_AF-A0A6L3ZE61-F1
#
_entry.id   AF-A0A6L3ZE61-F1
#
_cell.length_a   1.000
_cell.length_b   1.000
_cell.length_c   1.000
_cell.angle_alpha   90.00
_cell.angle_beta   90.00
_cell.angle_gamma   90.00
#
_symmetry.space_group_name_H-M   'P 1'
#
loop_
_entity.id
_entity.type
_entity.pdbx_description
1 polymer ?
#
loop_
_entity_poly.entity_id
_entity_poly.type
_entity_poly.pdbx_seq_one_letter_code
_entity_poly.pdbx_strand_id
1 'polypeptide(L)'
;MKNSVALIVLVALIMLDMFLTISNVHAVFDAKQHLPLFIISRVGILAVGIYIMRAQKNWLFLMATVGYLLFSFAALSILHFSYMSENI
;
A
#
# COMPACT_ATOMS: atom_id res chain seq x y z
N MET A 1 18.82 14.94 -9.75
CA MET A 1 17.46 15.50 -9.63
C MET A 1 16.35 14.54 -10.07
N LYS A 2 16.48 13.77 -11.17
CA LYS A 2 15.40 12.87 -11.66
C LYS A 2 14.99 11.75 -10.68
N ASN A 3 15.94 11.17 -9.95
CA ASN A 3 15.63 10.13 -8.94
C ASN A 3 14.83 10.67 -7.75
N SER A 4 15.08 11.93 -7.36
CA SER A 4 14.41 12.58 -6.22
C SER A 4 12.91 12.77 -6.49
N VAL A 5 12.54 13.15 -7.72
CA VAL A 5 11.12 13.33 -8.10
C VAL A 5 10.38 11.99 -8.11
N ALA A 6 10.97 10.94 -8.67
CA ALA A 6 10.36 9.61 -8.69
C ALA A 6 10.14 9.04 -7.27
N LEU A 7 11.09 9.29 -6.37
CA LEU A 7 10.96 8.93 -4.96
C LEU A 7 9.82 9.70 -4.28
N ILE A 8 9.72 11.01 -4.50
CA ILE A 8 8.63 11.83 -3.94
C ILE A 8 7.27 11.32 -4.43
N VAL A 9 7.13 11.00 -5.73
CA VAL A 9 5.88 10.45 -6.28
C VAL A 9 5.54 9.11 -5.63
N LEU A 10 6.51 8.21 -5.48
CA LEU A 10 6.28 6.92 -4.84
C LEU A 10 5.85 7.08 -3.38
N VAL A 11 6.51 7.97 -2.63
CA VAL A 11 6.17 8.27 -1.24
C VAL A 11 4.77 8.88 -1.13
N ALA A 12 4.42 9.83 -1.98
CA ALA A 12 3.09 10.45 -1.97
C ALA A 12 1.98 9.43 -2.24
N LEU A 13 2.19 8.51 -3.19
CA LEU A 13 1.25 7.42 -3.47
C LEU A 13 1.11 6.46 -2.28
N ILE A 14 2.22 6.11 -1.63
CA ILE A 14 2.24 5.29 -0.43
C ILE A 14 1.46 5.96 0.72
N MET A 15 1.66 7.26 0.94
CA MET A 15 0.96 7.99 2.00
C MET A 15 -0.55 8.09 1.73
N LEU A 16 -0.95 8.36 0.48
CA LEU A 16 -2.36 8.38 0.09
C LEU A 16 -3.03 7.02 0.29
N ASP A 17 -2.37 5.93 -0.09
CA ASP A 17 -2.90 4.58 0.10
C ASP A 17 -2.98 4.18 1.57
N MET A 18 -1.98 4.53 2.40
CA MET A 18 -2.06 4.32 3.85
C MET A 18 -3.24 5.07 4.45
N PHE A 19 -3.45 6.33 4.07
CA PHE A 19 -4.59 7.11 4.56
C PHE A 19 -5.92 6.44 4.21
N LEU A 20 -6.13 6.08 2.94
CA LEU A 20 -7.34 5.40 2.49
C LEU A 20 -7.56 4.04 3.18
N THR A 21 -6.49 3.29 3.38
CA THR A 21 -6.52 1.97 4.02
C THR A 21 -6.91 2.07 5.50
N ILE A 22 -6.30 3.00 6.24
CA ILE A 22 -6.59 3.18 7.66
C ILE A 22 -8.02 3.71 7.86
N SER A 23 -8.44 4.71 7.07
CA SER A 23 -9.79 5.28 7.15
C SER A 23 -10.90 4.28 6.83
N ASN A 24 -10.61 3.21 6.10
CA ASN A 24 -11.60 2.21 5.66
C ASN A 24 -11.29 0.80 6.16
N VAL A 25 -10.48 0.63 7.22
CA VAL A 25 -10.03 -0.70 7.66
C VAL A 25 -11.18 -1.67 7.93
N HIS A 26 -12.23 -1.22 8.62
CA HIS A 26 -13.42 -2.04 8.88
C HIS A 26 -14.14 -2.42 7.58
N ALA A 27 -14.27 -1.47 6.65
CA ALA A 27 -14.93 -1.71 5.37
C ALA A 27 -14.17 -2.72 4.50
N VAL A 28 -12.84 -2.76 4.57
CA VAL A 28 -12.00 -3.70 3.81
C VAL A 28 -12.24 -5.16 4.24
N PHE A 29 -12.45 -5.42 5.54
CA PHE A 29 -12.64 -6.78 6.05
C PHE A 29 -14.12 -7.20 6.16
N ASP A 30 -15.02 -6.29 6.54
CA ASP A 30 -16.43 -6.62 6.79
C ASP A 30 -17.28 -6.51 5.52
N ALA A 31 -16.94 -5.59 4.61
CA ALA A 31 -17.72 -5.34 3.41
C ALA A 31 -16.98 -5.85 2.17
N LYS A 32 -17.47 -6.97 1.60
CA LYS A 32 -16.99 -7.58 0.33
C LYS A 32 -16.84 -6.57 -0.82
N GLN A 33 -17.50 -5.42 -0.74
CA GLN A 33 -17.49 -4.36 -1.75
C GLN A 33 -16.20 -3.52 -1.76
N HIS A 34 -15.48 -3.41 -0.63
CA HIS A 34 -14.26 -2.60 -0.54
C HIS A 34 -12.97 -3.42 -0.74
N LEU A 35 -13.05 -4.75 -0.61
CA LEU A 35 -11.94 -5.66 -0.89
C LEU A 35 -11.39 -5.51 -2.33
N PRO A 36 -12.21 -5.41 -3.39
CA PRO A 36 -11.70 -5.17 -4.75
C PRO A 36 -10.97 -3.83 -4.86
N LEU A 37 -11.48 -2.77 -4.22
CA LEU A 37 -10.84 -1.45 -4.25
C LEU A 37 -9.47 -1.49 -3.57
N PHE A 38 -9.36 -2.19 -2.45
CA PHE A 38 -8.10 -2.43 -1.75
C PHE A 38 -7.09 -3.22 -2.61
N ILE A 39 -7.54 -4.28 -3.31
CA ILE A 39 -6.67 -5.04 -4.22
C ILE A 39 -6.20 -4.16 -5.39
N ILE A 40 -7.11 -3.40 -5.99
CA ILE A 40 -6.81 -2.52 -7.13
C ILE A 40 -5.78 -1.45 -6.73
N SER A 41 -5.90 -0.84 -5.55
CA SER A 41 -4.92 0.17 -5.10
C SER A 41 -3.52 -0.42 -4.96
N ARG A 42 -3.40 -1.60 -4.36
CA ARG A 42 -2.13 -2.32 -4.17
C ARG A 42 -1.48 -2.72 -5.50
N VAL A 43 -2.28 -3.22 -6.44
CA VAL A 43 -1.82 -3.55 -7.80
C VAL A 43 -1.36 -2.28 -8.53
N GLY A 44 -2.09 -1.17 -8.37
CA GLY A 44 -1.70 0.13 -8.92
C GLY A 44 -0.35 0.61 -8.41
N ILE A 45 -0.12 0.55 -7.09
CA ILE A 45 1.15 0.91 -6.46
C ILE A 45 2.28 0.01 -6.97
N LEU A 46 2.04 -1.30 -7.07
CA LEU A 46 3.02 -2.23 -7.64
C LEU A 46 3.38 -1.88 -9.08
N ALA A 47 2.38 -1.59 -9.92
CA ALA A 47 2.59 -1.20 -11.31
C ALA A 47 3.42 0.08 -11.43
N VAL A 48 3.13 1.09 -10.60
CA VAL A 48 3.91 2.33 -10.55
C VAL A 48 5.34 2.08 -10.07
N GLY A 49 5.52 1.26 -9.03
CA GLY A 49 6.84 0.87 -8.54
C GLY A 49 7.69 0.18 -9.61
N ILE A 50 7.10 -0.75 -10.39
CA ILE A 50 7.75 -1.41 -11.53
C ILE A 50 8.07 -0.40 -12.63
N TYR A 51 7.13 0.48 -12.97
CA TYR A 51 7.35 1.52 -13.98
C TYR A 51 8.53 2.44 -13.62
N ILE A 52 8.57 2.92 -12.37
CA ILE A 52 9.67 3.76 -11.86
C ILE A 52 10.99 2.98 -11.87
N MET A 53 10.98 1.72 -11.42
CA MET A 53 12.16 0.86 -11.44
C MET A 53 12.71 0.71 -12.87
N ARG A 54 11.85 0.51 -13.88
CA ARG A 54 12.28 0.41 -15.29
C ARG A 54 12.81 1.75 -15.80
N ALA A 55 12.14 2.85 -15.50
CA ALA A 55 12.54 4.18 -15.95
C ALA A 55 13.88 4.65 -15.36
N GLN A 56 14.12 4.36 -14.07
CA GLN A 56 15.35 4.77 -13.37
C GLN A 56 16.44 3.67 -13.35
N LYS A 57 16.14 2.47 -13.88
CA LYS A 57 17.00 1.28 -13.81
C LYS A 57 17.50 0.97 -12.40
N ASN A 58 16.68 1.22 -11.39
CA ASN A 58 17.05 1.09 -9.99
C ASN A 58 16.08 0.17 -9.24
N TRP A 59 16.59 -0.97 -8.80
CA TRP A 59 15.86 -2.01 -8.07
C TRP A 59 15.39 -1.59 -6.68
N LEU A 60 16.00 -0.55 -6.09
CA LEU A 60 15.59 -0.04 -4.77
C LEU A 60 14.13 0.41 -4.76
N PHE A 61 13.62 0.98 -5.87
CA PHE A 61 12.21 1.39 -5.96
C PHE A 61 11.27 0.19 -5.91
N LEU A 62 11.64 -0.91 -6.57
CA LEU A 62 10.84 -2.14 -6.55
C LEU A 62 10.86 -2.76 -5.14
N MET A 63 12.05 -2.86 -4.52
CA MET A 63 12.16 -3.40 -3.16
C MET A 63 11.41 -2.56 -2.13
N ALA A 64 11.49 -1.22 -2.21
CA ALA A 64 10.71 -0.33 -1.35
C ALA A 64 9.19 -0.52 -1.54
N THR A 65 8.76 -0.66 -2.80
CA THR A 65 7.35 -0.91 -3.13
C THR A 65 6.87 -2.26 -2.57
N VAL A 66 7.60 -3.34 -2.83
CA VAL A 66 7.27 -4.68 -2.32
C VAL A 66 7.30 -4.72 -0.80
N GLY A 67 8.33 -4.14 -0.18
CA GLY A 67 8.45 -4.04 1.28
C GLY A 67 7.26 -3.30 1.89
N TYR A 68 6.83 -2.20 1.29
CA TYR A 68 5.62 -1.49 1.69
C TYR A 68 4.35 -2.35 1.57
N LEU A 69 4.15 -3.07 0.45
CA LEU A 69 2.97 -3.91 0.26
C LEU A 69 2.89 -5.04 1.30
N LEU A 70 4.02 -5.67 1.62
CA LEU A 70 4.08 -6.71 2.65
C LEU A 70 3.84 -6.13 4.04
N PHE A 71 4.51 -5.02 4.37
CA PHE A 71 4.37 -4.37 5.68
C PHE A 71 2.94 -3.86 5.91
N SER A 72 2.36 -3.19 4.92
CA SER A 72 0.97 -2.68 5.00
C SER A 72 -0.04 -3.79 5.20
N PHE A 73 0.10 -4.92 4.51
CA PHE A 73 -0.75 -6.10 4.73
C PHE A 73 -0.60 -6.67 6.15
N ALA A 74 0.63 -6.81 6.64
CA ALA A 74 0.89 -7.31 8.00
C ALA A 74 0.33 -6.37 9.06
N ALA A 75 0.59 -5.07 8.95
CA ALA A 75 0.08 -4.05 9.86
C ALA A 75 -1.45 -4.04 9.88
N LEU A 76 -2.08 -4.10 8.70
CA LEU A 76 -3.54 -4.14 8.57
C LEU A 76 -4.13 -5.41 9.23
N SER A 77 -3.47 -6.56 9.08
CA SER A 77 -3.87 -7.82 9.70
C SER A 77 -3.81 -7.73 11.23
N ILE A 78 -2.70 -7.19 11.79
CA ILE A 78 -2.55 -6.99 13.23
C ILE A 78 -3.65 -6.06 13.77
N LEU A 79 -3.91 -4.96 13.06
CA LEU A 79 -4.92 -3.98 13.43
C LEU A 79 -6.32 -4.59 13.45
N HIS A 80 -6.67 -5.39 12.43
CA HIS A 80 -7.93 -6.14 12.39
C HIS A 80 -8.09 -7.12 13.56
N PHE A 81 -7.06 -7.93 13.85
CA PHE A 81 -7.10 -8.86 14.99
C PHE A 81 -7.23 -8.14 16.34
N SER A 82 -6.55 -7.00 16.51
CA SER A 82 -6.67 -6.18 17.72
C SER A 82 -8.10 -5.71 17.94
N TYR A 83 -8.77 -5.24 16.89
CA TYR A 83 -10.16 -4.79 16.97
C TYR A 83 -11.17 -5.92 17.20
N MET A 84 -10.96 -7.11 16.60
CA MET A 84 -11.81 -8.26 16.93
C MET A 84 -11.64 -8.70 18.39
N SER A 85 -10.43 -8.62 18.95
CA SER A 85 -10.16 -9.00 20.34
C SER A 85 -10.80 -8.06 21.37
N GLU A 86 -11.01 -6.79 21.04
CA GLU A 86 -11.66 -5.82 21.95
C GLU A 86 -13.19 -5.95 21.99
N ASN A 87 -13.79 -6.61 20.99
CA ASN A 87 -15.24 -6.79 20.86
C ASN A 87 -15.75 -8.18 21.31
N ILE A 88 -14.91 -9.00 21.95
CA ILE A 88 -15.26 -10.31 22.56
C ILE A 88 -15.28 -10.15 24.09
#